data_AF-A0A3M1JNE3-F1
#
_entry.id   AF-A0A3M1JNE3-F1
#
_cell.length_a   1.000
_cell.length_b   1.000
_cell.length_c   1.000
_cell.angle_alpha   90.00
_cell.angle_beta   90.00
_cell.angle_gamma   90.00
#
_symmetry.space_group_name_H-M   'P 1'
#
loop_
_entity.id
_entity.type
_entity.pdbx_description
1 polymer ?
#
loop_
_entity_poly.entity_id
_entity_poly.type
_entity_poly.pdbx_seq_one_letter_code
_entity_poly.pdbx_strand_id
1 'polypeptide(L)'
;PLGRAEQFTDIENALITSGKEGLDTLRTGKGCETVWRYEENRYIRVAASGSCSQHGEQEGKAVYWESLLTPSEIHLTPSRDSLKAGPEDDPEALRLRKVRPFECWTAVLRGARHGDSGEGLNDWDFRRGGWIHDQGGVLALNTDEDPPRQIRLRLRRVEWPSGSRRPSLTLYVEEGASRRAVSYAWTEYDAERIGLNLRWIQASCSHAPDRLLDE
;
A
#
# COMPACT_ATOMS: atom_id res chain seq x y z
N PRO A 1 15.26 5.09 -37.79
CA PRO A 1 15.94 5.89 -36.75
C PRO A 1 15.60 5.31 -35.37
N LEU A 2 16.48 4.43 -34.89
CA LEU A 2 16.38 3.74 -33.60
C LEU A 2 16.56 4.75 -32.47
N GLY A 3 15.51 4.98 -31.68
CA GLY A 3 15.57 5.78 -30.45
C GLY A 3 16.30 5.00 -29.37
N ARG A 4 17.32 5.63 -28.79
CA ARG A 4 18.19 5.15 -27.71
C ARG A 4 17.44 4.37 -26.63
N ALA A 5 17.94 3.17 -26.32
CA ALA A 5 17.79 2.62 -24.98
C ALA A 5 18.50 3.56 -24.00
N GLU A 6 17.75 4.22 -23.13
CA GLU A 6 18.34 4.90 -21.97
C GLU A 6 18.84 3.83 -21.02
N GLN A 7 20.14 3.56 -21.09
CA GLN A 7 20.86 2.77 -20.14
C GLN A 7 20.97 3.61 -18.87
N PHE A 8 20.06 3.42 -17.92
CA PHE A 8 20.17 4.01 -16.58
C PHE A 8 21.49 3.50 -15.97
N THR A 9 22.53 4.31 -16.07
CA THR A 9 23.87 4.03 -15.55
C THR A 9 24.09 4.63 -14.17
N ASP A 10 23.04 5.16 -13.54
CA ASP A 10 23.06 5.62 -12.15
C ASP A 10 22.36 4.60 -11.24
N ILE A 11 22.88 3.36 -11.21
CA ILE A 11 22.55 2.36 -10.16
C ILE A 11 23.48 2.57 -8.96
N GLU A 12 23.63 3.82 -8.49
CA GLU A 12 24.38 4.07 -7.25
C GLU A 12 23.51 4.41 -6.05
N ASN A 13 22.22 4.73 -6.15
CA ASN A 13 21.45 5.09 -4.93
C ASN A 13 19.95 4.72 -4.92
N ALA A 14 19.56 3.59 -5.52
CA ALA A 14 18.23 3.01 -5.29
C ALA A 14 18.33 1.62 -4.64
N LEU A 15 19.12 1.53 -3.58
CA LEU A 15 18.90 0.52 -2.55
C LEU A 15 17.68 0.97 -1.75
N ILE A 16 16.60 0.18 -1.80
CA ILE A 16 15.61 0.20 -0.73
C ILE A 16 16.35 -0.32 0.51
N THR A 17 16.92 0.59 1.28
CA THR A 17 17.63 0.25 2.52
C THR A 17 16.57 -0.02 3.58
N SER A 18 16.30 -1.29 3.88
CA SER A 18 16.01 -1.62 5.28
C SER A 18 17.21 -1.20 6.12
N GLY A 19 16.97 -0.77 7.36
CA GLY A 19 17.91 -0.09 8.24
C GLY A 19 19.39 -0.50 8.17
N LYS A 20 20.26 0.48 8.47
CA LYS A 20 21.74 0.47 8.39
C LYS A 20 22.49 -0.79 8.91
N GLU A 21 21.84 -1.72 9.59
CA GLU A 21 22.44 -2.97 10.08
C GLU A 21 22.35 -4.16 9.10
N GLY A 22 21.69 -4.03 7.95
CA GLY A 22 21.47 -5.14 7.00
C GLY A 22 22.42 -5.24 5.80
N LEU A 23 23.20 -4.19 5.50
CA LEU A 23 23.98 -4.10 4.25
C LEU A 23 25.10 -5.16 4.14
N ASP A 24 25.70 -5.58 5.26
CA ASP A 24 26.78 -6.57 5.29
C ASP A 24 26.33 -8.00 4.91
N THR A 25 25.02 -8.23 4.77
CA THR A 25 24.45 -9.51 4.34
C THR A 25 24.02 -9.52 2.87
N LEU A 26 24.12 -8.38 2.18
CA LEU A 26 23.76 -8.28 0.77
C LEU A 26 24.79 -8.98 -0.10
N ARG A 27 24.38 -10.10 -0.69
CA ARG A 27 25.13 -10.77 -1.76
C ARG A 27 24.55 -10.34 -3.10
N THR A 28 25.38 -9.70 -3.92
CA THR A 28 25.01 -9.45 -5.31
C THR A 28 25.20 -10.72 -6.13
N GLY A 29 24.12 -11.17 -6.78
CA GLY A 29 24.19 -12.25 -7.76
C GLY A 29 24.66 -11.70 -9.09
N LYS A 30 25.92 -11.93 -9.46
CA LYS A 30 26.45 -11.55 -10.77
C LYS A 30 25.63 -12.22 -11.88
N GLY A 31 25.06 -11.44 -12.79
CA GLY A 31 24.17 -11.97 -13.83
C GLY A 31 22.71 -12.13 -13.39
N CYS A 32 22.31 -11.74 -12.17
CA CYS A 32 20.91 -11.76 -11.72
C CYS A 32 20.25 -10.36 -11.80
N GLU A 33 20.80 -9.46 -12.62
CA GLU A 33 20.26 -8.12 -12.78
C GLU A 33 18.84 -8.18 -13.35
N THR A 34 17.93 -7.42 -12.74
CA THR A 34 16.57 -7.25 -13.25
C THR A 34 16.53 -5.97 -14.06
N VAL A 35 16.44 -6.10 -15.37
CA VAL A 35 16.31 -4.96 -16.27
C VAL A 35 14.84 -4.72 -16.53
N TRP A 36 14.42 -3.45 -16.48
CA TRP A 36 13.07 -3.03 -16.74
C TRP A 36 13.04 -2.15 -17.99
N ARG A 37 12.02 -2.35 -18.82
CA ARG A 37 11.76 -1.51 -19.98
C ARG A 37 10.43 -0.81 -19.80
N TYR A 38 10.43 0.50 -19.96
CA TYR A 38 9.22 1.32 -19.85
C TYR A 38 8.48 1.37 -21.18
N GLU A 39 7.20 1.01 -21.17
CA GLU A 39 6.29 1.08 -22.32
C GLU A 39 4.87 1.36 -21.84
N GLU A 40 4.10 2.19 -22.55
CA GLU A 40 2.65 2.37 -22.28
C GLU A 40 2.29 2.58 -20.79
N ASN A 41 3.04 3.42 -20.07
CA ASN A 41 2.82 3.70 -18.64
C ASN A 41 2.99 2.48 -17.70
N ARG A 42 3.86 1.54 -18.08
CA ARG A 42 4.20 0.36 -17.28
C ARG A 42 5.66 -0.04 -17.52
N TYR A 43 6.24 -0.77 -16.57
CA TYR A 43 7.56 -1.36 -16.70
C TYR A 43 7.42 -2.86 -16.87
N ILE A 44 8.04 -3.39 -17.93
CA ILE A 44 8.08 -4.82 -18.22
C ILE A 44 9.48 -5.30 -17.88
N ARG A 45 9.59 -6.36 -17.08
CA ARG A 45 10.88 -7.02 -16.83
C ARG A 45 11.36 -7.66 -18.12
N VAL A 46 12.56 -7.28 -18.56
CA VAL A 46 13.27 -7.90 -19.67
C VAL A 46 14.40 -8.75 -19.11
N ALA A 47 14.50 -10.00 -19.54
CA ALA A 47 15.60 -10.86 -19.18
C ALA A 47 16.91 -10.25 -19.73
N ALA A 48 17.87 -9.96 -18.85
CA ALA A 48 19.23 -9.67 -19.30
C ALA A 48 19.77 -10.92 -20.00
N SER A 49 20.49 -10.76 -21.11
CA SER A 49 21.13 -11.90 -21.79
C SER A 49 22.04 -12.64 -20.82
N GLY A 50 21.79 -13.93 -20.58
CA GLY A 50 22.53 -14.74 -19.59
C GLY A 50 22.02 -14.61 -18.14
N SER A 51 20.80 -14.10 -17.94
CA SER A 51 20.27 -13.86 -16.60
C SER A 51 20.13 -15.15 -15.80
N CYS A 52 20.74 -15.16 -14.62
CA CYS A 52 20.52 -16.05 -13.50
C CYS A 52 19.03 -16.39 -13.35
N SER A 53 18.75 -17.69 -13.46
CA SER A 53 17.45 -18.25 -13.16
C SER A 53 17.14 -17.93 -11.69
N GLN A 54 16.13 -17.08 -11.45
CA GLN A 54 15.58 -16.97 -10.10
C GLN A 54 14.87 -18.29 -9.82
N HIS A 55 15.53 -19.18 -9.07
CA HIS A 55 14.94 -20.44 -8.66
C HIS A 55 13.91 -20.15 -7.58
N GLY A 56 12.65 -19.98 -7.96
CA GLY A 56 11.57 -20.32 -7.05
C GLY A 56 11.49 -21.85 -7.02
N GLU A 57 11.87 -22.47 -5.90
CA GLU A 57 11.71 -23.91 -5.74
C GLU A 57 10.25 -24.20 -5.38
N GLN A 58 9.44 -24.44 -6.40
CA GLN A 58 8.10 -25.02 -6.22
C GLN A 58 8.21 -26.51 -6.58
N GLU A 59 8.07 -27.38 -5.59
CA GLU A 59 8.18 -28.84 -5.76
C GLU A 59 9.48 -29.30 -6.47
N GLY A 60 10.62 -28.66 -6.18
CA GLY A 60 11.93 -29.04 -6.73
C GLY A 60 12.15 -28.66 -8.21
N LYS A 61 11.30 -27.81 -8.79
CA LYS A 61 11.44 -27.30 -10.16
C LYS A 61 11.75 -25.81 -10.18
N ALA A 62 12.62 -25.40 -11.10
CA ALA A 62 12.92 -24.00 -11.34
C ALA A 62 11.72 -23.31 -12.02
N VAL A 63 11.15 -22.29 -11.37
CA VAL A 63 10.08 -21.46 -11.94
C VAL A 63 10.62 -20.09 -12.34
N TYR A 64 10.50 -19.74 -13.62
CA TYR A 64 10.78 -18.39 -14.12
C TYR A 64 9.54 -17.50 -13.97
N TRP A 65 9.75 -16.23 -13.63
CA TRP A 65 8.69 -15.26 -13.45
C TRP A 65 8.78 -14.14 -14.48
N GLU A 66 7.66 -13.86 -15.12
CA GLU A 66 7.40 -12.62 -15.82
C GLU A 66 6.91 -11.59 -14.80
N SER A 67 7.37 -10.35 -14.94
CA SER A 67 7.02 -9.28 -14.00
C SER A 67 6.58 -8.04 -14.74
N LEU A 68 5.41 -7.52 -14.35
CA LEU A 68 4.86 -6.28 -14.83
C LEU A 68 4.67 -5.32 -13.66
N LEU A 69 5.27 -4.14 -13.74
CA LEU A 69 5.13 -3.10 -12.73
C LEU A 69 4.33 -1.94 -13.33
N THR A 70 3.13 -1.72 -12.81
CA THR A 70 2.25 -0.59 -13.16
C THR A 70 2.40 0.52 -12.12
N PRO A 71 1.75 1.69 -12.30
CA PRO A 71 1.74 2.72 -11.27
C PRO A 71 1.15 2.23 -9.93
N SER A 72 0.16 1.34 -9.97
CA SER A 72 -0.60 0.90 -8.79
C SER A 72 -0.32 -0.53 -8.33
N GLU A 73 0.31 -1.38 -9.14
CA GLU A 73 0.46 -2.81 -8.86
C GLU A 73 1.78 -3.37 -9.39
N ILE A 74 2.22 -4.50 -8.82
CA ILE A 74 3.18 -5.41 -9.46
C ILE A 74 2.48 -6.75 -9.69
N HIS A 75 2.57 -7.25 -10.92
CA HIS A 75 2.07 -8.56 -11.32
C HIS A 75 3.26 -9.49 -11.51
N LEU A 76 3.19 -10.65 -10.86
CA LEU A 76 4.19 -11.71 -10.98
C LEU A 76 3.49 -12.93 -11.58
N THR A 77 3.82 -13.25 -12.83
CA THR A 77 3.23 -14.36 -13.57
C THR A 77 4.28 -15.44 -13.76
N PRO A 78 4.05 -16.69 -13.32
CA PRO A 78 4.98 -17.76 -13.63
C PRO A 78 4.97 -18.05 -15.12
N SER A 79 6.14 -18.21 -15.73
CA SER A 79 6.29 -18.47 -17.16
C SER A 79 5.70 -19.84 -17.51
N ARG A 80 4.96 -19.90 -18.63
CA ARG A 80 4.33 -21.13 -19.15
C ARG A 80 5.34 -22.25 -19.36
N ASP A 81 6.54 -21.91 -19.86
CA ASP A 81 7.63 -22.84 -20.09
C ASP A 81 8.12 -23.51 -18.80
N SER A 82 7.97 -22.83 -17.66
CA SER A 82 8.36 -23.35 -16.34
C SER A 82 7.35 -24.33 -15.76
N LEU A 83 6.08 -24.14 -16.08
CA LEU A 83 4.97 -24.87 -15.45
C LEU A 83 4.61 -26.17 -16.18
N LYS A 84 5.14 -26.41 -17.39
CA LYS A 84 4.62 -27.45 -18.31
C LYS A 84 3.08 -27.38 -18.44
N ALA A 85 2.54 -26.17 -18.32
CA ALA A 85 1.11 -25.89 -18.38
C ALA A 85 0.59 -26.23 -19.78
N GLY A 86 -0.58 -26.85 -19.88
CA GLY A 86 -1.23 -27.10 -21.17
C GLY A 86 -1.57 -25.77 -21.88
N PRO A 87 -1.92 -25.80 -23.18
CA PRO A 87 -2.35 -24.60 -23.89
C PRO A 87 -3.54 -23.86 -23.23
N GLU A 88 -4.37 -24.58 -22.45
CA GLU A 88 -5.55 -24.06 -21.76
C GLU A 88 -5.30 -23.52 -20.33
N ASP A 89 -4.13 -23.77 -19.75
CA ASP A 89 -3.78 -23.32 -18.40
C ASP A 89 -2.99 -22.01 -18.49
N ASP A 90 -3.70 -20.88 -18.45
CA ASP A 90 -3.04 -19.57 -18.35
C ASP A 90 -2.67 -19.33 -16.88
N PRO A 91 -1.38 -19.19 -16.54
CA PRO A 91 -0.96 -19.04 -15.16
C PRO A 91 -1.55 -17.79 -14.53
N GLU A 92 -2.24 -17.94 -13.40
CA GLU A 92 -2.77 -16.81 -12.65
C GLU A 92 -1.63 -15.96 -12.09
N ALA A 93 -1.63 -14.67 -12.44
CA ALA A 93 -0.65 -13.73 -11.93
C ALA A 93 -0.91 -13.42 -10.45
N LEU A 94 0.14 -13.48 -9.63
CA LEU A 94 0.12 -12.87 -8.29
C LEU A 94 0.10 -11.35 -8.46
N ARG A 95 -1.00 -10.71 -8.04
CA ARG A 95 -1.18 -9.26 -8.11
C ARG A 95 -0.98 -8.64 -6.73
N LEU A 96 0.06 -7.83 -6.59
CA LEU A 96 0.36 -7.09 -5.36
C LEU A 96 0.09 -5.61 -5.59
N ARG A 97 -0.78 -5.03 -4.77
CA ARG A 97 -1.11 -3.59 -4.84
C ARG A 97 -0.08 -2.76 -4.11
N LYS A 98 0.33 -1.66 -4.73
CA LYS A 98 1.13 -0.64 -4.06
C LYS A 98 0.28 0.06 -3.02
N VAL A 99 0.79 0.08 -1.80
CA VAL A 99 0.26 0.91 -0.73
C VAL A 99 0.41 2.38 -1.09
N ARG A 100 -0.63 3.17 -0.85
CA ARG A 100 -0.48 4.63 -0.75
C ARG A 100 -0.48 5.02 0.73
N PRO A 101 0.57 5.71 1.20
CA PRO A 101 0.63 6.20 2.57
C PRO A 101 -0.20 7.47 2.74
N PHE A 102 -0.74 7.67 3.93
CA PHE A 102 -1.50 8.84 4.32
C PHE A 102 -1.08 9.30 5.71
N GLU A 103 -1.01 10.62 5.88
CA GLU A 103 -0.87 11.25 7.18
C GLU A 103 -2.21 11.84 7.63
N CYS A 104 -2.60 11.52 8.85
CA CYS A 104 -3.84 11.96 9.45
C CYS A 104 -3.58 12.90 10.63
N TRP A 105 -4.47 13.89 10.76
CA TRP A 105 -4.77 14.50 12.05
C TRP A 105 -6.14 14.02 12.53
N THR A 106 -6.30 13.96 13.85
CA THR A 106 -7.53 13.51 14.50
C THR A 106 -7.86 14.42 15.67
N ALA A 107 -9.15 14.55 15.95
CA ALA A 107 -9.67 15.20 17.14
C ALA A 107 -10.81 14.33 17.68
N VAL A 108 -10.66 13.81 18.90
CA VAL A 108 -11.70 13.00 19.56
C VAL A 108 -12.23 13.80 20.75
N LEU A 109 -13.54 13.95 20.82
CA LEU A 109 -14.19 14.62 21.94
C LEU A 109 -14.16 13.71 23.18
N ARG A 110 -13.58 14.19 24.28
CA ARG A 110 -13.46 13.44 25.56
C ARG A 110 -14.83 13.20 26.18
N GLY A 111 -15.05 12.01 26.75
CA GLY A 111 -16.31 11.67 27.42
C GLY A 111 -17.55 11.62 26.52
N ALA A 112 -17.39 11.83 25.21
CA ALA A 112 -18.49 11.97 24.27
C ALA A 112 -19.12 10.64 23.86
N ARG A 113 -20.44 10.67 23.68
CA ARG A 113 -21.25 9.69 22.95
C ARG A 113 -21.48 10.15 21.52
N HIS A 114 -22.00 9.25 20.68
CA HIS A 114 -22.30 9.58 19.28
C HIS A 114 -23.35 10.69 19.20
N GLY A 115 -22.99 11.81 18.57
CA GLY A 115 -23.85 12.98 18.38
C GLY A 115 -23.50 14.18 19.25
N ASP A 116 -22.67 13.98 20.28
CA ASP A 116 -22.20 15.06 21.15
C ASP A 116 -21.28 16.02 20.39
N SER A 117 -21.20 17.26 20.85
CA SER A 117 -20.36 18.32 20.27
C SER A 117 -19.62 19.03 21.41
N GLY A 118 -18.34 19.32 21.22
CA GLY A 118 -17.57 20.10 22.19
C GLY A 118 -17.94 21.58 22.15
N GLU A 119 -17.76 22.26 23.27
CA GLU A 119 -17.98 23.70 23.41
C GLU A 119 -16.66 24.48 23.25
N GLY A 120 -15.52 23.87 23.58
CA GLY A 120 -14.19 24.47 23.50
C GLY A 120 -13.10 23.52 23.00
N LEU A 121 -11.94 24.08 22.64
CA LEU A 121 -10.78 23.31 22.14
C LEU A 121 -10.24 22.29 23.16
N ASN A 122 -10.33 22.61 24.46
CA ASN A 122 -9.87 21.74 25.54
C ASN A 122 -10.75 20.49 25.75
N ASP A 123 -11.88 20.39 25.06
CA ASP A 123 -12.73 19.20 25.12
C ASP A 123 -12.20 18.07 24.23
N TRP A 124 -11.23 18.37 23.36
CA TRP A 124 -10.76 17.47 22.32
C TRP A 124 -9.35 16.93 22.60
N ASP A 125 -9.18 15.62 22.48
CA ASP A 125 -7.88 14.97 22.32
C ASP A 125 -7.47 15.09 20.86
N PHE A 126 -6.50 15.95 20.59
CA PHE A 126 -6.04 16.29 19.25
C PHE A 126 -4.68 15.68 18.97
N ARG A 127 -4.55 15.02 17.80
CA ARG A 127 -3.31 14.36 17.36
C ARG A 127 -3.00 14.70 15.91
N ARG A 128 -1.72 14.78 15.60
CA ARG A 128 -1.18 14.95 14.23
C ARG A 128 -0.13 13.89 13.95
N GLY A 129 0.22 13.74 12.68
CA GLY A 129 1.30 12.85 12.28
C GLY A 129 0.94 11.36 12.31
N GLY A 130 -0.35 11.02 12.46
CA GLY A 130 -0.79 9.63 12.49
C GLY A 130 -0.66 9.00 11.10
N TRP A 131 0.11 7.93 10.99
CA TRP A 131 0.32 7.24 9.72
C TRP A 131 -0.74 6.16 9.48
N ILE A 132 -1.19 6.03 8.23
CA ILE A 132 -2.11 4.98 7.78
C ILE A 132 -1.86 4.69 6.30
N HIS A 133 -2.30 3.54 5.78
CA HIS A 133 -2.26 3.23 4.36
C HIS A 133 -3.59 2.70 3.85
N ASP A 134 -3.83 2.81 2.55
CA ASP A 134 -5.12 2.51 1.93
C ASP A 134 -5.34 1.04 1.53
N GLN A 135 -4.43 0.14 1.88
CA GLN A 135 -4.61 -1.31 1.71
C GLN A 135 -5.19 -1.97 2.98
N GLY A 136 -5.95 -1.21 3.78
CA GLY A 136 -6.51 -1.68 5.04
C GLY A 136 -5.72 -1.29 6.28
N GLY A 137 -4.81 -0.32 6.16
CA GLY A 137 -4.05 0.20 7.29
C GLY A 137 -4.96 0.73 8.39
N VAL A 138 -4.48 0.63 9.62
CA VAL A 138 -5.23 1.01 10.82
C VAL A 138 -4.42 1.98 11.66
N LEU A 139 -4.97 3.16 11.91
CA LEU A 139 -4.47 4.11 12.89
C LEU A 139 -5.27 3.91 14.19
N ALA A 140 -4.62 3.38 15.21
CA ALA A 140 -5.20 3.21 16.54
C ALA A 140 -5.02 4.47 17.39
N LEU A 141 -6.10 4.92 18.02
CA LEU A 141 -6.17 6.07 18.90
C LEU A 141 -6.67 5.59 20.26
N ASN A 142 -5.87 5.77 21.31
CA ASN A 142 -6.31 5.57 22.69
C ASN A 142 -6.38 6.97 23.32
N THR A 143 -7.56 7.47 23.66
CA THR A 143 -7.71 8.83 24.19
C THR A 143 -6.99 9.03 25.52
N ASP A 144 -6.72 10.28 25.88
CA ASP A 144 -6.05 10.66 27.13
C ASP A 144 -6.95 10.69 28.37
N GLU A 145 -8.23 10.31 28.23
CA GLU A 145 -9.17 10.20 29.34
C GLU A 145 -8.96 8.93 30.18
N ASP A 146 -9.49 8.89 31.41
CA ASP A 146 -9.47 7.72 32.28
C ASP A 146 -10.91 7.23 32.58
N PRO A 147 -11.31 6.04 32.10
CA PRO A 147 -10.53 5.09 31.31
C PRO A 147 -10.41 5.50 29.82
N PRO A 148 -9.30 5.15 29.14
CA PRO A 148 -9.09 5.56 27.75
C PRO A 148 -10.08 4.90 26.79
N ARG A 149 -10.60 5.67 25.84
CA ARG A 149 -11.39 5.16 24.74
C ARG A 149 -10.48 4.72 23.61
N GLN A 150 -10.71 3.50 23.12
CA GLN A 150 -10.02 3.00 21.93
C GLN A 150 -10.88 3.27 20.69
N ILE A 151 -10.35 4.08 19.78
CA ILE A 151 -10.92 4.35 18.46
C ILE A 151 -9.90 3.91 17.41
N ARG A 152 -10.38 3.30 16.33
CA ARG A 152 -9.53 2.88 15.21
C ARG A 152 -10.04 3.49 13.93
N LEU A 153 -9.16 4.17 13.22
CA LEU A 153 -9.41 4.63 11.85
C LEU A 153 -8.84 3.59 10.90
N ARG A 154 -9.64 3.10 9.96
CA ARG A 154 -9.17 2.13 8.94
C ARG A 154 -9.41 2.67 7.55
N LEU A 155 -8.37 2.72 6.72
CA LEU A 155 -8.43 3.27 5.37
C LEU A 155 -8.38 2.14 4.33
N ARG A 156 -9.28 2.18 3.34
CA ARG A 156 -9.30 1.22 2.25
C ARG A 156 -9.58 1.88 0.91
N ARG A 157 -8.77 1.56 -0.10
CA ARG A 157 -9.17 1.64 -1.51
C ARG A 157 -9.99 0.40 -1.82
N VAL A 158 -11.31 0.56 -1.82
CA VAL A 158 -12.25 -0.53 -2.01
C VAL A 158 -12.55 -0.65 -3.50
N GLU A 159 -12.21 -1.81 -4.05
CA GLU A 159 -12.74 -2.26 -5.33
C GLU A 159 -13.77 -3.36 -5.10
N TRP A 160 -14.91 -3.26 -5.79
CA TRP A 160 -15.96 -4.26 -5.72
C TRP A 160 -15.75 -5.22 -6.90
N PRO A 161 -15.63 -6.54 -6.66
CA PRO A 161 -15.37 -7.51 -7.72
C PRO A 161 -16.54 -7.64 -8.71
N SER A 162 -17.75 -7.27 -8.27
CA SER A 162 -18.96 -7.28 -9.08
C SER A 162 -19.98 -6.28 -8.56
N GLY A 163 -20.96 -5.93 -9.40
CA GLY A 163 -22.05 -5.01 -9.08
C GLY A 163 -21.84 -3.59 -9.60
N SER A 164 -22.79 -2.70 -9.29
CA SER A 164 -22.82 -1.31 -9.77
C SER A 164 -22.05 -0.31 -8.89
N ARG A 165 -21.43 -0.79 -7.81
CA ARG A 165 -20.71 0.07 -6.87
C ARG A 165 -19.39 0.51 -7.49
N ARG A 166 -19.20 1.83 -7.56
CA ARG A 166 -17.93 2.39 -8.03
C ARG A 166 -16.83 2.13 -6.99
N PRO A 167 -15.59 1.89 -7.44
CA PRO A 167 -14.44 1.88 -6.55
C PRO A 167 -14.37 3.18 -5.75
N SER A 168 -14.01 3.10 -4.47
CA SER A 168 -13.96 4.26 -3.58
C SER A 168 -12.80 4.20 -2.58
N LEU A 169 -12.26 5.36 -2.21
CA LEU A 169 -11.45 5.48 -1.00
C LEU A 169 -12.38 5.63 0.19
N THR A 170 -12.24 4.76 1.20
CA THR A 170 -13.17 4.68 2.33
C THR A 170 -12.42 4.73 3.65
N LEU A 171 -12.82 5.65 4.52
CA LEU A 171 -12.31 5.82 5.88
C LEU A 171 -13.37 5.32 6.87
N TYR A 172 -13.07 4.25 7.58
CA TYR A 172 -13.91 3.66 8.61
C TYR A 172 -13.50 4.15 9.99
N VAL A 173 -14.48 4.42 10.85
CA VAL A 173 -14.31 4.64 12.29
C VAL A 173 -14.82 3.42 13.02
N GLU A 174 -13.98 2.81 13.86
CA GLU A 174 -14.28 1.64 14.69
C GLU A 174 -14.05 1.98 16.16
N GLU A 175 -14.84 1.40 17.06
CA GLU A 175 -14.69 1.59 18.51
C GLU A 175 -14.38 0.26 19.23
N GLY A 176 -13.47 0.32 20.19
CA GLY A 176 -12.99 -0.82 20.96
C GLY A 176 -12.40 -1.93 20.07
N ALA A 177 -12.64 -3.18 20.48
CA ALA A 177 -12.14 -4.36 19.79
C ALA A 177 -12.95 -4.76 18.53
N SER A 178 -14.11 -4.14 18.30
CA SER A 178 -14.99 -4.50 17.18
C SER A 178 -14.45 -3.97 15.85
N ARG A 179 -14.36 -4.82 14.82
CA ARG A 179 -14.03 -4.41 13.44
C ARG A 179 -15.24 -3.85 12.67
N ARG A 180 -16.41 -3.79 13.31
CA ARG A 180 -17.59 -3.16 12.73
C ARG A 180 -17.43 -1.65 12.84
N ALA A 181 -17.50 -0.97 11.69
CA ALA A 181 -17.47 0.48 11.66
C ALA A 181 -18.71 1.06 12.35
N VAL A 182 -18.50 1.99 13.27
CA VAL A 182 -19.57 2.80 13.86
C VAL A 182 -19.99 3.94 12.94
N SER A 183 -19.10 4.36 12.05
CA SER A 183 -19.34 5.36 11.01
C SER A 183 -18.27 5.26 9.92
N TYR A 184 -18.51 5.85 8.77
CA TYR A 184 -17.56 5.86 7.67
C TYR A 184 -17.82 7.02 6.72
N ALA A 185 -16.78 7.41 5.99
CA ALA A 185 -16.85 8.34 4.85
C ALA A 185 -16.23 7.67 3.63
N TRP A 186 -16.66 8.07 2.44
CA TRP A 186 -16.07 7.62 1.18
C TRP A 186 -15.94 8.76 0.19
N THR A 187 -14.99 8.64 -0.73
CA THR A 187 -14.71 9.59 -1.80
C THR A 187 -14.20 8.85 -3.05
N GLU A 188 -13.77 9.60 -4.07
CA GLU A 188 -13.18 9.07 -5.30
C GLU A 188 -12.03 8.09 -5.01
N TYR A 189 -11.91 7.05 -5.83
CA TYR A 189 -10.98 5.94 -5.61
C TYR A 189 -9.52 6.39 -5.42
N ASP A 190 -9.09 7.37 -6.22
CA ASP A 190 -7.72 7.88 -6.21
C ASP A 190 -7.59 9.24 -5.50
N ALA A 191 -8.59 9.65 -4.72
CA ALA A 191 -8.52 10.91 -3.99
C ALA A 191 -7.25 11.00 -3.13
N GLU A 192 -6.65 12.20 -3.10
CA GLU A 192 -5.45 12.47 -2.29
C GLU A 192 -5.79 12.87 -0.85
N ARG A 193 -7.08 13.05 -0.54
CA ARG A 193 -7.53 13.44 0.79
C ARG A 193 -8.91 12.87 1.08
N ILE A 194 -9.11 12.45 2.33
CA ILE A 194 -10.41 12.07 2.87
C ILE A 194 -10.55 12.60 4.29
N GLY A 195 -11.73 13.08 4.65
CA GLY A 195 -12.02 13.53 5.99
C GLY A 195 -13.44 13.20 6.41
N LEU A 196 -13.68 13.26 7.72
CA LEU A 196 -14.98 13.09 8.34
C LEU A 196 -15.10 14.03 9.54
N ASN A 197 -16.32 14.46 9.79
CA ASN A 197 -16.70 15.17 11.01
C ASN A 197 -18.03 14.58 11.49
N LEU A 198 -17.97 13.87 12.60
CA LEU A 198 -19.13 13.23 13.23
C LEU A 198 -19.52 13.97 14.52
N ARG A 199 -19.03 15.19 14.73
CA ARG A 199 -19.16 16.03 15.94
C ARG A 199 -18.46 15.50 17.19
N TRP A 200 -18.40 14.18 17.39
CA TRP A 200 -17.66 13.56 18.50
C TRP A 200 -16.26 13.08 18.07
N ILE A 201 -16.04 12.97 16.76
CA ILE A 201 -14.73 12.70 16.16
C ILE A 201 -14.58 13.47 14.85
N GLN A 202 -13.39 14.00 14.65
CA GLN A 202 -12.95 14.60 13.40
C GLN A 202 -11.65 13.94 12.97
N ALA A 203 -11.53 13.66 11.68
CA ALA A 203 -10.28 13.18 11.11
C ALA A 203 -10.14 13.71 9.68
N SER A 204 -8.91 13.97 9.28
CA SER A 204 -8.57 14.21 7.88
C SER A 204 -7.23 13.57 7.60
N CYS A 205 -7.21 12.72 6.58
CA CYS A 205 -6.04 12.01 6.11
C CYS A 205 -5.68 12.51 4.70
N SER A 206 -4.41 12.84 4.49
CA SER A 206 -3.90 13.32 3.20
C SER A 206 -2.78 12.40 2.72
N HIS A 207 -2.73 12.14 1.42
CA HIS A 207 -1.71 11.32 0.78
C HIS A 207 -0.32 11.90 1.08
N ALA A 208 0.57 11.07 1.61
CA ALA A 208 1.85 11.49 2.16
C ALA A 208 2.97 10.55 1.65
N PRO A 209 3.32 10.61 0.34
CA PRO A 209 4.21 9.64 -0.31
C PRO A 209 5.56 9.49 0.39
N ASP A 210 6.09 10.58 0.96
CA ASP A 210 7.39 10.61 1.64
C ASP A 210 7.44 9.69 2.87
N ARG A 211 6.28 9.36 3.47
CA ARG A 211 6.21 8.46 4.63
C ARG A 211 6.66 7.03 4.36
N LEU A 212 6.78 6.61 3.10
CA LEU A 212 7.37 5.31 2.76
C LEU A 212 8.89 5.30 2.82
N LEU A 213 9.53 6.47 3.00
CA LEU A 213 10.98 6.63 3.05
C LEU A 213 11.51 6.87 4.48
N ASP A 214 10.60 7.09 5.44
CA ASP A 214 10.92 7.42 6.84
C ASP A 214 10.99 6.18 7.76
N GLU A 215 10.85 4.95 7.22
CA GLU A 215 10.99 3.67 7.94
C GLU A 215 12.35 3.00 7.67
#